data_AF-A0A9X2UA72-F1
#
_entry.id   AF-A0A9X2UA72-F1
#
_cell.length_a   1.000
_cell.length_b   1.000
_cell.length_c   1.000
_cell.angle_alpha   90.00
_cell.angle_beta   90.00
_cell.angle_gamma   90.00
#
_symmetry.space_group_name_H-M   'P 1'
#
loop_
_entity.id
_entity.type
_entity.pdbx_description
1 polymer ?
#
loop_
_entity_poly.entity_id
_entity_poly.type
_entity_poly.pdbx_seq_one_letter_code
_entity_poly.pdbx_strand_id
1 'polypeptide(L)'
;MAGDYMTLAEAVEYAQMAEEDLHGSTRPVPTPQVLQLVDETDHSAYDCEYVALAQELGVPLVTGDRDVADLFPETAVLLEDYAAG
;
A
#
# COMPACT_ATOMS: atom_id res chain seq x y z
N MET A 1 21.46 8.47 22.86
CA MET A 1 21.60 7.94 21.50
C MET A 1 20.38 8.42 20.71
N ALA A 2 20.39 9.66 20.24
CA ALA A 2 19.47 10.05 19.18
C ALA A 2 20.07 9.44 17.91
N GLY A 3 19.34 8.55 17.25
CA GLY A 3 19.78 8.02 15.96
C GLY A 3 20.01 9.16 14.98
N ASP A 4 20.89 8.94 14.01
CA ASP A 4 21.19 9.87 12.93
C ASP A 4 19.94 10.02 12.05
N TYR A 5 19.05 10.94 12.42
CA TYR A 5 17.83 11.21 11.66
C TYR A 5 18.16 12.11 10.48
N MET A 6 17.45 11.87 9.37
CA MET A 6 17.53 12.69 8.15
C MET A 6 17.26 14.15 8.47
N THR A 7 18.02 15.07 7.87
CA THR A 7 17.70 16.49 7.89
C THR A 7 16.42 16.77 7.09
N LEU A 8 15.77 17.90 7.36
CA LEU A 8 14.60 18.32 6.58
C LEU A 8 14.92 18.45 5.08
N ALA A 9 16.13 18.91 4.74
CA ALA A 9 16.54 19.07 3.34
C ALA A 9 16.61 17.70 2.64
N GLU A 10 17.24 16.71 3.27
CA GLU A 10 17.29 15.34 2.75
C GLU A 10 15.88 14.73 2.64
N ALA A 11 15.04 14.92 3.65
CA ALA A 11 13.66 14.43 3.62
C ALA A 11 12.85 15.02 2.45
N VAL A 12 13.01 16.32 2.17
CA VAL A 12 12.36 16.98 1.02
C VAL A 12 12.88 16.44 -0.30
N GLU A 13 14.20 16.24 -0.43
CA GLU A 13 14.81 15.67 -1.63
C GLU A 13 14.26 14.27 -1.92
N TYR A 14 14.25 13.38 -0.92
CA TYR A 14 13.71 12.02 -1.09
C TYR A 14 12.21 12.00 -1.40
N ALA A 15 11.43 12.90 -0.80
CA ALA A 15 10.01 13.01 -1.10
C ALA A 15 9.78 13.44 -2.55
N GLN A 16 10.53 14.42 -3.06
CA GLN A 16 10.42 14.86 -4.46
C GLN A 16 10.78 13.75 -5.45
N MET A 17 11.83 12.98 -5.16
CA MET A 17 12.19 11.81 -5.99
C MET A 17 11.05 10.79 -6.04
N ALA A 18 10.46 10.46 -4.89
CA ALA A 18 9.34 9.53 -4.82
C ALA A 18 8.09 10.06 -5.55
N GLU A 19 7.79 11.36 -5.44
CA GLU A 19 6.69 12.00 -6.16
C GLU A 19 6.88 11.97 -7.68
N GLU A 20 8.11 12.18 -8.16
CA GLU A 20 8.46 12.06 -9.58
C GLU A 20 8.29 10.62 -10.08
N ASP A 21 8.77 9.63 -9.33
CA ASP A 21 8.62 8.20 -9.66
C ASP A 21 7.13 7.77 -9.71
N LEU A 22 6.29 8.35 -8.84
CA LEU A 22 4.86 8.08 -8.78
C LEU A 22 4.03 8.88 -9.80
N HIS A 23 4.64 9.84 -10.50
CA HIS A 23 3.92 10.74 -11.39
C HIS A 23 3.18 9.97 -12.50
N GLY A 24 1.85 10.14 -12.57
CA GLY A 24 1.00 9.43 -13.55
C GLY A 24 0.72 7.96 -13.20
N SER A 25 1.22 7.46 -12.08
CA SER A 25 1.00 6.10 -11.58
C SER A 25 -0.13 6.03 -10.54
N THR A 26 -0.76 7.15 -10.19
CA THR A 26 -1.97 7.15 -9.36
C THR A 26 -3.17 6.60 -10.14
N ARG A 27 -4.05 5.89 -9.44
CA ARG A 27 -5.26 5.29 -9.99
C ARG A 27 -6.42 5.60 -9.07
N PRO A 28 -7.57 6.07 -9.58
CA PRO A 28 -8.75 6.25 -8.75
C PRO A 28 -9.33 4.87 -8.40
N VAL A 29 -9.79 4.71 -7.16
CA VAL A 29 -10.53 3.52 -6.71
C VAL A 29 -11.96 3.94 -6.37
N PRO A 30 -13.00 3.22 -6.82
CA PRO A 30 -14.37 3.53 -6.45
C PRO A 30 -14.60 3.39 -4.94
N THR A 31 -14.96 4.50 -4.27
CA THR A 31 -15.27 4.51 -2.83
C THR A 31 -16.26 3.43 -2.38
N PRO A 32 -17.35 3.10 -3.15
CA PRO A 32 -18.25 2.03 -2.75
C PRO A 32 -17.57 0.67 -2.60
N GLN A 33 -16.56 0.36 -3.41
CA GLN A 33 -15.81 -0.90 -3.33
C GLN A 33 -14.93 -0.93 -2.09
N VAL A 34 -14.26 0.19 -1.78
CA VAL A 34 -13.47 0.33 -0.54
C VAL A 34 -14.37 0.13 0.68
N LEU A 35 -15.54 0.78 0.72
CA LEU A 35 -16.46 0.67 1.85
C LEU A 35 -17.09 -0.72 1.99
N GLN A 36 -17.25 -1.48 0.90
CA GLN A 36 -17.65 -2.88 0.96
C GLN A 36 -16.59 -3.74 1.68
N LEU A 37 -15.31 -3.57 1.32
CA LEU A 37 -14.22 -4.30 1.99
C LEU A 37 -14.13 -3.94 3.48
N VAL A 38 -14.32 -2.66 3.83
CA VAL A 38 -14.35 -2.22 5.23
C VAL A 38 -15.50 -2.89 5.99
N ASP A 39 -16.71 -2.94 5.42
CA ASP A 39 -17.86 -3.59 6.06
C ASP A 39 -17.68 -5.11 6.22
N GLU A 40 -17.05 -5.76 5.25
CA GLU A 40 -16.81 -7.20 5.25
C GLU A 40 -15.71 -7.63 6.24
N THR A 41 -14.74 -6.77 6.50
CA THR A 41 -13.50 -7.13 7.22
C THR A 41 -13.26 -6.37 8.51
N ASP A 42 -14.02 -5.30 8.78
CA ASP A 42 -13.80 -4.34 9.87
C ASP A 42 -12.36 -3.75 9.86
N HIS A 43 -11.76 -3.66 8.67
CA HIS A 43 -10.39 -3.19 8.47
C HIS A 43 -10.34 -1.74 7.99
N SER A 44 -9.15 -1.13 8.06
CA SER A 44 -8.99 0.28 7.76
C SER A 44 -9.34 0.59 6.30
N ALA A 45 -10.01 1.73 6.07
CA ALA A 45 -10.34 2.16 4.71
C ALA A 45 -9.09 2.45 3.86
N TYR A 46 -7.98 2.83 4.50
CA TYR A 46 -6.70 3.05 3.84
C TYR A 46 -6.17 1.75 3.24
N ASP A 47 -6.11 0.68 4.03
CA ASP A 47 -5.63 -0.62 3.55
C ASP A 47 -6.60 -1.24 2.53
N CYS A 48 -7.91 -1.10 2.77
CA CYS A 48 -8.94 -1.54 1.84
C CYS A 48 -8.85 -0.83 0.48
N GLU A 49 -8.39 0.42 0.42
CA GLU A 49 -8.19 1.13 -0.85
C GLU A 49 -7.11 0.48 -1.71
N TYR A 50 -5.97 0.10 -1.12
CA TYR A 50 -4.91 -0.59 -1.84
C TYR A 50 -5.30 -2.02 -2.25
N VAL A 51 -6.07 -2.72 -1.42
CA VAL A 51 -6.62 -4.04 -1.77
C VAL A 51 -7.59 -3.92 -2.94
N ALA A 52 -8.54 -2.99 -2.88
CA ALA A 52 -9.49 -2.75 -3.97
C ALA A 52 -8.78 -2.37 -5.28
N LEU A 53 -7.75 -1.52 -5.20
CA LEU A 53 -6.94 -1.16 -6.37
C LEU A 53 -6.24 -2.38 -6.99
N ALA A 54 -5.62 -3.23 -6.16
CA ALA A 54 -4.94 -4.43 -6.61
C ALA A 54 -5.92 -5.41 -7.29
N GLN A 55 -7.12 -5.57 -6.73
CA GLN A 55 -8.21 -6.34 -7.33
C GLN A 55 -8.66 -5.77 -8.68
N GLU A 56 -8.82 -4.45 -8.79
CA GLU A 56 -9.22 -3.78 -10.05
C GLU A 56 -8.15 -3.95 -11.15
N LEU A 57 -6.88 -3.87 -10.77
CA LEU A 57 -5.75 -4.06 -11.69
C LEU A 57 -5.46 -5.54 -12.00
N GLY A 58 -6.00 -6.48 -11.21
CA GLY A 58 -5.73 -7.91 -11.34
C GLY A 58 -4.28 -8.30 -11.02
N VAL A 59 -3.66 -7.60 -10.05
CA VAL A 59 -2.25 -7.81 -9.63
C VAL A 59 -2.19 -8.07 -8.12
N PRO A 60 -1.14 -8.74 -7.61
CA PRO A 60 -0.98 -8.89 -6.17
C PRO A 60 -0.63 -7.56 -5.49
N LEU A 61 -1.22 -7.31 -4.33
CA LEU A 61 -0.77 -6.28 -3.41
C LEU A 61 0.43 -6.81 -2.61
N VAL A 62 1.63 -6.32 -2.93
CA VAL A 62 2.83 -6.60 -2.13
C VAL A 62 2.87 -5.64 -0.95
N THR A 63 2.84 -6.17 0.27
CA THR A 63 2.77 -5.35 1.49
C THR A 63 3.74 -5.82 2.57
N GLY A 64 4.16 -4.91 3.44
CA GLY A 64 4.88 -5.25 4.68
C GLY A 64 3.93 -5.50 5.85
N ASP A 65 2.64 -5.26 5.68
CA ASP A 65 1.63 -5.43 6.72
C ASP A 65 1.09 -6.88 6.71
N ARG A 66 1.29 -7.56 7.84
CA ARG A 66 0.86 -8.96 8.01
C ARG A 66 -0.64 -9.09 8.21
N ASP A 67 -1.29 -8.12 8.85
CA ASP A 67 -2.73 -8.16 9.05
C ASP A 67 -3.45 -8.04 7.70
N VAL A 68 -2.96 -7.17 6.80
CA VAL A 68 -3.48 -7.06 5.42
C VAL A 68 -3.26 -8.36 4.63
N ALA A 69 -2.06 -8.96 4.71
CA ALA A 69 -1.76 -10.20 4.00
C ALA A 69 -2.63 -11.38 4.48
N ASP A 70 -2.86 -11.48 5.79
CA ASP A 70 -3.67 -12.55 6.39
C ASP A 70 -5.17 -12.36 6.13
N LEU A 71 -5.66 -11.12 6.08
CA LEU A 71 -7.06 -10.79 5.88
C LEU A 71 -7.49 -10.88 4.41
N PHE A 72 -6.56 -10.63 3.48
CA PHE A 72 -6.81 -10.65 2.04
C PHE A 72 -5.89 -11.63 1.29
N PRO A 73 -5.83 -12.93 1.66
CA PRO A 73 -4.81 -13.86 1.16
C PRO A 73 -4.92 -14.18 -0.35
N GLU A 74 -6.06 -13.89 -0.99
CA GLU A 74 -6.21 -14.01 -2.44
C GLU A 74 -5.65 -12.81 -3.22
N THR A 75 -5.45 -11.67 -2.55
CA THR A 75 -5.02 -10.40 -3.17
C THR A 75 -3.65 -9.95 -2.68
N ALA A 76 -3.33 -10.15 -1.40
CA ALA A 76 -2.15 -9.60 -0.76
C ALA A 76 -1.10 -10.68 -0.45
N VAL A 77 0.17 -10.29 -0.55
CA VAL A 77 1.34 -11.13 -0.26
C VAL A 77 2.38 -10.31 0.50
N LEU A 78 3.06 -10.94 1.45
CA LEU A 78 4.13 -10.27 2.17
C LEU A 78 5.32 -9.98 1.25
N LEU A 79 5.95 -8.82 1.46
CA LEU A 79 7.14 -8.41 0.72
C LEU A 79 8.25 -9.48 0.77
N GLU A 80 8.45 -10.11 1.93
CA GLU A 80 9.43 -11.17 2.12
C GLU A 80 9.12 -12.42 1.29
N ASP A 81 7.85 -12.81 1.20
CA ASP A 81 7.40 -13.96 0.41
C ASP A 81 7.46 -13.65 -1.10
N TYR A 82 7.10 -12.43 -1.50
CA TYR A 82 7.17 -11.99 -2.88
C TYR A 82 8.62 -11.90 -3.39
N ALA A 83 9.54 -11.40 -2.57
CA ALA A 83 10.95 -11.28 -2.91
C ALA A 83 11.72 -12.61 -2.80
N ALA A 84 11.21 -13.59 -2.06
CA ALA A 84 11.76 -14.93 -2.00
C ALA A 84 11.41 -15.78 -3.25
N GLY A 85 10.55 -15.26 -4.13
CA GLY A 85 10.18 -15.83 -5.43
C GLY A 85 11.22 -15.62 -6.52
#